data_AF-A0A6P1BTG8-F1
#
_entry.id   AF-A0A6P1BTG8-F1
#
_cell.length_a   1.000
_cell.length_b   1.000
_cell.length_c   1.000
_cell.angle_alpha   90.00
_cell.angle_beta   90.00
_cell.angle_gamma   90.00
#
_symmetry.space_group_name_H-M   'P 1'
#
loop_
_entity.id
_entity.type
_entity.pdbx_description
1 polymer ?
#
loop_
_entity_poly.entity_id
_entity_poly.type
_entity_poly.pdbx_seq_one_letter_code
_entity_poly.pdbx_strand_id
1 'polypeptide(L)'
;MTRAIASLKKQVAALTAQIKPPNSLAARLDTLTDQQRTQYDRYSERMSAFIARNDIDEDGNPGNAYAMTLRGYGPQLPARINKALFGEMPTLPLNASDEQAAQMWLNEVTR
;
A
#
# COMPACT_ATOMS: atom_id res chain seq x y z
N MET A 1 -41.38 1.57 -9.25
CA MET A 1 -40.13 0.85 -9.62
C MET A 1 -38.85 1.61 -9.28
N THR A 2 -38.76 2.92 -9.56
CA THR A 2 -37.52 3.73 -9.39
C THR A 2 -37.00 3.82 -7.95
N ARG A 3 -37.89 3.87 -6.94
CA ARG A 3 -37.50 3.91 -5.51
C ARG A 3 -36.85 2.61 -5.02
N ALA A 4 -37.30 1.46 -5.50
CA ALA A 4 -36.74 0.16 -5.12
C ALA A 4 -35.32 -0.02 -5.66
N ILE A 5 -35.08 0.41 -6.90
CA ILE A 5 -33.75 0.40 -7.54
C ILE A 5 -32.79 1.35 -6.79
N ALA A 6 -33.25 2.54 -6.39
CA ALA A 6 -32.43 3.47 -5.62
C ALA A 6 -32.04 2.91 -4.23
N SER A 7 -32.95 2.23 -3.56
CA SER A 7 -32.68 1.57 -2.26
C SER A 7 -31.64 0.46 -2.39
N LEU A 8 -31.78 -0.40 -3.40
CA LEU A 8 -30.82 -1.48 -3.69
C LEU A 8 -29.43 -0.92 -4.00
N LYS A 9 -29.33 0.13 -4.82
CA LYS A 9 -28.05 0.81 -5.09
C LYS A 9 -27.39 1.33 -3.82
N LYS A 10 -28.17 1.89 -2.89
CA LYS A 10 -27.66 2.40 -1.61
C LYS A 10 -27.15 1.27 -0.71
N GLN A 11 -27.86 0.14 -0.65
CA GLN A 11 -27.43 -1.04 0.12
C GLN A 11 -26.16 -1.66 -0.46
N VAL A 12 -26.07 -1.80 -1.78
CA VAL A 12 -24.86 -2.29 -2.47
C VAL A 12 -23.68 -1.36 -2.21
N ALA A 13 -23.87 -0.04 -2.32
CA ALA A 13 -22.81 0.92 -2.01
C ALA A 13 -22.32 0.83 -0.55
N ALA A 14 -23.23 0.63 0.40
CA ALA A 14 -22.89 0.48 1.81
C ALA A 14 -22.09 -0.82 2.08
N LEU A 15 -22.48 -1.94 1.46
CA LEU A 15 -21.76 -3.20 1.56
C LEU A 15 -20.38 -3.11 0.90
N THR A 16 -20.29 -2.49 -0.29
CA THR A 16 -19.01 -2.25 -0.96
C THR A 16 -18.09 -1.37 -0.10
N ALA A 17 -18.60 -0.34 0.56
CA ALA A 17 -17.80 0.52 1.44
C ALA A 17 -17.24 -0.21 2.67
N GLN A 18 -17.94 -1.25 3.15
CA GLN A 18 -17.45 -2.10 4.25
C GLN A 18 -16.38 -3.08 3.77
N ILE A 19 -16.56 -3.69 2.60
CA ILE A 19 -15.64 -4.70 2.03
C ILE A 19 -14.39 -4.03 1.44
N LYS A 20 -14.57 -2.87 0.84
CA LYS A 20 -13.57 -2.09 0.11
C LYS A 20 -13.66 -0.62 0.54
N PRO A 21 -13.16 -0.29 1.75
CA PRO A 21 -13.10 1.09 2.19
C PRO A 21 -12.37 1.96 1.16
N PRO A 22 -12.74 3.23 0.97
CA PRO A 22 -12.10 4.12 -0.02
C PRO A 22 -10.58 4.22 0.10
N ASN A 23 -10.06 4.11 1.33
CA ASN A 23 -8.63 4.19 1.63
C ASN A 23 -7.92 2.81 1.60
N SER A 24 -8.64 1.73 1.30
CA SER A 24 -8.06 0.39 1.21
C SER A 24 -7.15 0.24 -0.02
N LEU A 25 -6.16 -0.65 0.06
CA LEU A 25 -5.32 -1.00 -1.09
C LEU A 25 -6.17 -1.48 -2.28
N ALA A 26 -7.22 -2.26 -2.02
CA ALA A 26 -8.15 -2.70 -3.06
C ALA A 26 -8.82 -1.52 -3.78
N ALA A 27 -9.21 -0.46 -3.07
CA ALA A 27 -9.80 0.74 -3.66
C ALA A 27 -8.78 1.52 -4.50
N ARG A 28 -7.54 1.62 -4.00
CA ARG A 28 -6.45 2.29 -4.72
C ARG A 28 -5.97 1.48 -5.94
N LEU A 29 -6.08 0.16 -5.94
CA LEU A 29 -5.79 -0.66 -7.11
C LEU A 29 -6.76 -0.41 -8.27
N ASP A 30 -8.00 0.02 -8.00
CA ASP A 30 -8.98 0.36 -9.05
C ASP A 30 -8.70 1.71 -9.71
N THR A 31 -7.85 2.55 -9.11
CA THR A 31 -7.46 3.84 -9.72
C THR A 31 -6.30 3.69 -10.70
N LEU A 32 -5.64 2.54 -10.73
CA LEU A 32 -4.55 2.25 -11.65
C LEU A 32 -5.07 1.92 -13.05
N THR A 33 -4.31 2.30 -14.08
CA THR A 33 -4.53 1.81 -15.45
C THR A 33 -4.18 0.33 -15.56
N ASP A 34 -4.69 -0.37 -16.59
CA ASP A 34 -4.38 -1.79 -16.81
C ASP A 34 -2.86 -2.05 -16.93
N GLN A 35 -2.13 -1.13 -17.57
CA GLN A 35 -0.68 -1.21 -17.67
C GLN A 35 -0.01 -1.07 -16.29
N GLN A 36 -0.49 -0.16 -15.44
CA GLN A 36 0.02 0.02 -14.07
C GLN A 36 -0.32 -1.19 -13.19
N ARG A 37 -1.52 -1.75 -13.33
CA ARG A 37 -1.94 -2.98 -12.64
C ARG A 37 -1.04 -4.15 -13.02
N THR A 38 -0.79 -4.36 -14.32
CA THR A 38 0.15 -5.38 -14.80
C THR A 38 1.56 -5.21 -14.22
N GLN A 39 2.04 -3.96 -14.10
CA GLN A 39 3.34 -3.68 -13.49
C GLN A 39 3.36 -3.99 -11.99
N TYR A 40 2.27 -3.67 -11.28
CA TYR A 40 2.11 -4.02 -9.87
C TYR A 40 2.07 -5.53 -9.65
N ASP A 41 1.35 -6.28 -10.49
CA ASP A 41 1.25 -7.74 -10.37
C ASP A 41 2.64 -8.40 -10.52
N ARG A 42 3.40 -7.99 -11.55
CA ARG A 42 4.79 -8.45 -11.74
C ARG A 42 5.70 -8.07 -10.58
N TYR A 43 5.51 -6.87 -10.01
CA TYR A 43 6.25 -6.47 -8.81
C TYR A 43 5.92 -7.38 -7.63
N SER A 44 4.64 -7.65 -7.39
CA SER A 44 4.15 -8.49 -6.30
C SER A 44 4.72 -9.92 -6.40
N GLU A 45 4.65 -10.54 -7.58
CA GLU A 45 5.24 -11.86 -7.84
C GLU A 45 6.74 -11.88 -7.55
N ARG A 46 7.48 -10.88 -8.05
CA ARG A 46 8.92 -10.77 -7.82
C ARG A 46 9.25 -10.57 -6.34
N MET A 47 8.44 -9.78 -5.62
CA MET A 47 8.63 -9.51 -4.20
C MET A 47 8.35 -10.76 -3.37
N SER A 48 7.28 -11.49 -3.65
CA SER A 48 7.00 -12.78 -3.01
C SER A 48 8.14 -13.77 -3.22
N ALA A 49 8.66 -13.88 -4.44
CA ALA A 49 9.80 -14.74 -4.73
C ALA A 49 11.10 -14.26 -4.07
N PHE A 50 11.29 -12.94 -3.90
CA PHE A 50 12.41 -12.38 -3.16
C PHE A 50 12.33 -12.72 -1.67
N ILE A 51 11.18 -12.52 -1.03
CA ILE A 51 10.96 -12.88 0.38
C ILE A 51 11.20 -14.37 0.58
N ALA A 52 10.56 -15.24 -0.23
CA ALA A 52 10.73 -16.69 -0.10
C ALA A 52 12.19 -17.17 -0.18
N ARG A 53 13.06 -16.45 -0.91
CA ARG A 53 14.49 -16.77 -1.04
C ARG A 53 15.37 -16.19 0.05
N ASN A 54 14.96 -15.10 0.70
CA ASN A 54 15.86 -14.29 1.52
C ASN A 54 15.33 -14.02 2.93
N ASP A 55 14.12 -14.46 3.29
CA ASP A 55 13.52 -14.04 4.57
C ASP A 55 14.21 -14.63 5.79
N ILE A 56 14.82 -15.81 5.65
CA ILE A 56 15.55 -16.49 6.70
C ILE A 56 17.04 -16.09 6.61
N ASP A 57 17.61 -15.59 7.71
CA ASP A 57 19.06 -15.32 7.81
C ASP A 57 19.89 -16.59 8.06
N GLU A 58 21.21 -16.43 8.16
CA GLU A 58 22.18 -17.52 8.41
C GLU A 58 21.95 -18.21 9.77
N ASP A 59 21.36 -17.50 10.74
CA ASP A 59 21.02 -18.01 12.07
C ASP A 59 19.61 -18.64 12.13
N GLY A 60 18.88 -18.63 11.00
CA GLY A 60 17.54 -19.20 10.89
C GLY A 60 16.40 -18.26 11.31
N ASN A 61 16.67 -16.96 11.53
CA ASN A 61 15.66 -15.99 11.95
C ASN A 61 14.95 -15.35 10.75
N PRO A 62 13.62 -15.12 10.83
CA PRO A 62 12.87 -14.43 9.78
C PRO A 62 13.12 -12.92 9.79
N GLY A 63 12.81 -12.25 8.67
CA GLY A 63 12.89 -10.80 8.51
C GLY A 63 14.13 -10.30 7.77
N ASN A 64 15.02 -11.19 7.31
CA ASN A 64 16.21 -10.80 6.55
C ASN A 64 15.84 -10.15 5.22
N ALA A 65 14.79 -10.62 4.55
CA ALA A 65 14.28 -10.00 3.33
C ALA A 65 13.88 -8.53 3.58
N TYR A 66 13.21 -8.25 4.70
CA TYR A 66 12.87 -6.88 5.09
C TYR A 66 14.12 -6.03 5.34
N ALA A 67 15.08 -6.53 6.12
CA ALA A 67 16.34 -5.83 6.38
C ALA A 67 17.11 -5.50 5.08
N MET A 68 17.11 -6.42 4.12
CA MET A 68 17.70 -6.19 2.79
C MET A 68 16.96 -5.08 2.02
N THR A 69 15.62 -5.03 2.06
CA THR A 69 14.87 -3.96 1.38
C THR A 69 15.18 -2.57 1.96
N LEU A 70 15.37 -2.46 3.27
CA LEU A 70 15.79 -1.20 3.92
C LEU A 70 17.17 -0.74 3.45
N ARG A 71 18.03 -1.67 3.02
CA ARG A 71 19.36 -1.37 2.44
C ARG A 71 19.31 -1.12 0.93
N GLY A 72 18.12 -1.11 0.33
CA GLY A 72 17.91 -0.84 -1.10
C GLY A 72 17.95 -2.07 -2.01
N TYR A 73 17.96 -3.28 -1.46
CA TYR A 73 17.88 -4.50 -2.26
C TYR A 73 16.43 -4.89 -2.57
N GLY A 74 16.28 -5.82 -3.51
CA GLY A 74 15.00 -6.40 -3.88
C GLY A 74 14.27 -5.64 -4.99
N PRO A 75 13.11 -6.18 -5.45
CA PRO A 75 12.30 -5.55 -6.48
C PRO A 75 11.80 -4.17 -6.04
N GLN A 76 11.79 -3.22 -6.96
CA GLN A 76 11.33 -1.85 -6.71
C GLN A 76 10.05 -1.57 -7.51
N LEU A 77 9.07 -0.96 -6.85
CA LEU A 77 7.84 -0.50 -7.49
C LEU A 77 8.06 0.92 -8.04
N PRO A 78 7.72 1.21 -9.31
CA PRO A 78 7.87 2.55 -9.86
C PRO A 78 7.16 3.60 -9.01
N ALA A 79 7.82 4.74 -8.76
CA ALA A 79 7.32 5.79 -7.86
C ALA A 79 5.89 6.25 -8.16
N ARG A 80 5.51 6.35 -9.45
CA ARG A 80 4.15 6.70 -9.88
C ARG A 80 3.07 5.72 -9.38
N ILE A 81 3.40 4.42 -9.33
CA ILE A 81 2.47 3.37 -8.88
C ILE A 81 2.49 3.32 -7.35
N ASN A 82 3.68 3.41 -6.75
CA ASN A 82 3.84 3.47 -5.30
C ASN A 82 3.02 4.62 -4.69
N LYS A 83 3.18 5.85 -5.20
CA LYS A 83 2.42 7.02 -4.77
C LYS A 83 0.91 6.86 -4.93
N ALA A 84 0.46 6.26 -6.04
CA ALA A 84 -0.96 6.00 -6.26
C ALA A 84 -1.56 4.99 -5.27
N LEU A 85 -0.77 3.99 -4.84
CA LEU A 85 -1.22 2.93 -3.94
C LEU A 85 -1.04 3.27 -2.45
N PHE A 86 0.01 3.98 -2.08
CA PHE A 86 0.39 4.18 -0.69
C PHE A 86 0.32 5.63 -0.23
N GLY A 87 0.24 6.58 -1.17
CA GLY A 87 0.31 8.02 -0.87
C GLY A 87 1.72 8.56 -1.02
N GLU A 88 1.92 9.84 -0.73
CA GLU A 88 3.27 10.37 -0.56
C GLU A 88 3.83 9.91 0.78
N MET A 89 5.09 9.50 0.79
CA MET A 89 5.78 9.19 2.04
C MET A 89 6.21 10.53 2.66
N PRO A 90 5.86 10.83 3.92
CA PRO A 90 6.25 12.07 4.56
C PRO A 90 7.77 12.16 4.61
N THR A 91 8.31 13.31 4.19
CA THR A 91 9.75 13.57 4.30
C THR A 91 10.04 14.09 5.70
N LEU A 92 10.72 13.28 6.51
CA LEU A 92 11.16 13.68 7.85
C LEU A 92 12.52 14.40 7.76
N PRO A 93 12.63 15.63 8.28
CA PRO A 93 13.93 16.29 8.44
C PRO A 93 14.85 15.44 9.33
N LEU A 94 16.14 15.37 9.00
CA LEU A 94 17.13 14.61 9.78
C LEU A 94 17.27 15.07 11.24
N ASN A 95 16.85 16.30 11.53
CA ASN A 95 16.87 16.91 12.85
C ASN A 95 15.48 16.96 13.51
N ALA A 96 14.48 16.27 12.97
CA ALA A 96 13.16 16.20 13.58
C ALA A 96 13.26 15.40 14.89
N SER A 97 12.68 15.93 15.96
CA SER A 97 12.47 15.13 17.18
C SER A 97 11.44 14.03 16.93
N ASP A 98 11.45 12.98 17.74
CA ASP A 98 10.48 11.89 17.66
C ASP A 98 9.03 12.41 17.76
N GLU A 99 8.80 13.44 18.58
CA GLU A 99 7.50 14.12 18.70
C GLU A 99 7.10 14.83 17.41
N GLN A 100 8.03 15.52 16.75
CA GLN A 100 7.79 16.17 15.47
C GLN A 100 7.47 15.14 14.38
N ALA A 101 8.20 14.02 14.36
CA ALA A 101 7.96 12.93 13.43
C ALA A 101 6.58 12.27 13.64
N ALA A 102 6.20 12.03 14.91
CA ALA A 102 4.89 11.50 15.25
C ALA A 102 3.75 12.44 14.81
N GLN A 103 3.93 13.75 15.02
CA GLN A 103 2.92 14.75 14.64
C GLN A 103 2.76 14.88 13.12
N MET A 104 3.86 14.79 12.35
CA MET A 104 3.80 14.79 10.89
C MET A 104 2.99 13.59 10.37
N TRP A 105 3.21 12.40 10.94
CA TRP A 105 2.44 11.20 10.60
C TRP A 105 0.95 11.32 10.96
N LEU A 106 0.62 11.78 12.17
CA LEU A 106 -0.76 11.94 12.60
C LEU A 106 -1.51 12.97 11.74
N ASN A 107 -0.85 14.06 11.34
CA ASN A 107 -1.47 15.11 10.53
C ASN A 107 -1.74 14.68 9.08
N GLU A 108 -0.96 13.76 8.52
CA GLU A 108 -1.23 13.18 7.18
C GLU A 108 -2.36 12.14 7.19
N VAL A 109 -2.51 11.38 8.27
CA VAL A 109 -3.61 10.39 8.43
C VAL A 109 -4.97 11.07 8.59
N THR A 110 -4.99 12.36 8.97
CA THR A 110 -6.22 13.12 9.24
C THR A 110 -6.71 13.99 8.06
N ARG A 111 -6.08 13.89 6.87
CA ARG A 111 -6.50 14.64 5.66
C ARG A 111 -7.27 13.80 4.65
#